data_AF-A0A919HDK7-F1
#
_entry.id   AF-A0A919HDK7-F1
#
_cell.length_a   1.000
_cell.length_b   1.000
_cell.length_c   1.000
_cell.angle_alpha   90.00
_cell.angle_beta   90.00
_cell.angle_gamma   90.00
#
_symmetry.space_group_name_H-M   'P 1'
#
loop_
_entity.id
_entity.type
_entity.pdbx_description
1 polymer ?
#
loop_
_entity_poly.entity_id
_entity_poly.type
_entity_poly.pdbx_seq_one_letter_code
_entity_poly.pdbx_strand_id
1 'polypeptide(L)'
;MDFLSSHQPGMLPANRDLPPVQGAIEVPHGTTIVGIIYSGGVVLAGDRRATMGNVIAQRDVEKVFPADEYSAVAMAGVAGLGVEMVKLFQLELEHFEKVEGTTLSLEGKANRLSTMIRSNMSMAMQGLAVVPVFAGWDVDREKGRIFTYDVTGGRSEEHGYAGTGSGSVYARGSMKKLYRDDLTEEQATMLAVQALYDAADEDSATGGPDVARRIYPLISVIDADGYRRLADAESSEIVRTVVDQRLEQPDGPRASLL
;
A
#
# COMPACT_ATOMS: atom_id res chain seq x y z
N MET A 1 15.60 -15.26 -2.03
CA MET A 1 16.77 -14.36 -1.95
C MET A 1 18.09 -15.12 -1.82
N ASP A 2 18.16 -16.17 -1.00
CA ASP A 2 19.41 -16.91 -0.72
C ASP A 2 20.05 -17.56 -1.97
N PHE A 3 19.24 -18.01 -2.91
CA PHE A 3 19.73 -18.52 -4.19
C PHE A 3 20.37 -17.42 -5.05
N LEU A 4 19.71 -16.26 -5.19
CA LEU A 4 20.24 -15.13 -5.97
C LEU A 4 21.49 -14.54 -5.31
N SER A 5 21.51 -14.40 -3.98
CA SER A 5 22.68 -13.88 -3.27
C SER A 5 23.92 -14.76 -3.46
N SER A 6 23.74 -16.09 -3.58
CA SER A 6 24.83 -17.05 -3.76
C SER A 6 25.24 -17.27 -5.23
N HIS A 7 24.30 -17.20 -6.17
CA HIS A 7 24.55 -17.60 -7.57
C HIS A 7 24.57 -16.42 -8.57
N GLN A 8 23.76 -15.38 -8.34
CA GLN A 8 23.66 -14.20 -9.22
C GLN A 8 23.47 -12.90 -8.42
N PRO A 9 24.46 -12.50 -7.59
CA PRO A 9 24.30 -11.38 -6.66
C PRO A 9 24.00 -10.05 -7.35
N GLY A 10 24.43 -9.85 -8.60
CA GLY A 10 24.15 -8.63 -9.38
C GLY A 10 22.68 -8.45 -9.78
N MET A 11 21.84 -9.49 -9.66
CA MET A 11 20.39 -9.36 -9.84
C MET A 11 19.67 -8.81 -8.61
N LEU A 12 20.35 -8.70 -7.46
CA LEU A 12 19.76 -8.12 -6.26
C LEU A 12 19.82 -6.58 -6.32
N PRO A 13 18.72 -5.88 -6.02
CA PRO A 13 18.68 -4.41 -6.07
C PRO A 13 19.74 -3.77 -5.17
N ALA A 14 19.96 -4.34 -3.98
CA ALA A 14 20.91 -3.86 -2.98
C ALA A 14 22.39 -3.94 -3.43
N ASN A 15 22.69 -4.72 -4.46
CA ASN A 15 24.06 -4.95 -4.96
C ASN A 15 24.38 -4.11 -6.20
N ARG A 16 23.50 -3.19 -6.61
CA ARG A 16 23.77 -2.30 -7.74
C ARG A 16 24.74 -1.19 -7.31
N ASP A 17 25.82 -1.03 -8.08
CA ASP A 17 26.68 0.14 -7.96
C ASP A 17 25.91 1.37 -8.45
N LEU A 18 25.53 2.23 -7.51
CA LEU A 18 24.93 3.52 -7.82
C LEU A 18 26.02 4.58 -7.97
N PRO A 19 25.93 5.46 -8.99
CA PRO A 19 26.86 6.58 -9.09
C PRO A 19 26.74 7.47 -7.83
N PRO A 20 27.84 8.10 -7.39
CA PRO A 20 27.80 9.00 -6.24
C PRO A 20 26.81 10.13 -6.51
N VAL A 21 25.79 10.21 -5.67
CA VAL A 21 24.72 11.20 -5.80
C VAL A 21 25.20 12.51 -5.18
N GLN A 22 25.18 13.58 -5.97
CA GLN A 22 25.31 14.95 -5.45
C GLN A 22 23.92 15.59 -5.40
N GLY A 23 23.40 15.83 -4.20
CA GLY A 23 22.09 16.44 -3.98
C GLY A 23 20.95 15.43 -3.83
N ALA A 24 19.70 15.92 -3.89
CA ALA A 24 18.52 15.06 -3.84
C ALA A 24 18.32 14.33 -5.17
N ILE A 25 18.09 13.02 -5.13
CA ILE A 25 17.73 12.24 -6.32
C ILE A 25 16.27 12.55 -6.66
N GLU A 26 16.04 13.20 -7.79
CA GLU A 26 14.71 13.37 -8.35
C GLU A 26 14.33 12.15 -9.17
N VAL A 27 13.71 11.17 -8.51
CA VAL A 27 13.07 10.01 -9.14
C VAL A 27 11.58 10.01 -8.82
N PRO A 28 10.72 9.44 -9.68
CA PRO A 28 9.30 9.32 -9.39
C PRO A 28 9.04 8.64 -8.03
N HIS A 29 8.42 9.39 -7.12
CA HIS A 29 8.06 8.98 -5.78
C HIS A 29 6.69 9.58 -5.41
N GLY A 30 6.30 9.48 -4.14
CA GLY A 30 5.07 10.07 -3.64
C GLY A 30 3.90 9.11 -3.78
N THR A 31 3.30 8.81 -2.64
CA THR A 31 2.20 7.87 -2.51
C THR A 31 1.47 8.15 -1.21
N THR A 32 0.16 7.96 -1.22
CA THR A 32 -0.59 7.67 0.00
C THR A 32 -1.29 6.33 -0.14
N ILE A 33 -0.99 5.44 0.80
CA ILE A 33 -1.63 4.14 0.93
C ILE A 33 -2.35 4.10 2.26
N VAL A 34 -3.52 3.48 2.27
CA VAL A 34 -4.32 3.20 3.45
C VAL A 34 -4.67 1.72 3.50
N GLY A 35 -4.67 1.15 4.70
CA GLY A 35 -5.19 -0.19 4.97
C GLY A 35 -6.26 -0.11 6.05
N ILE A 36 -7.38 -0.83 5.90
CA ILE A 36 -8.51 -0.81 6.84
C ILE A 36 -9.01 -2.24 7.04
N ILE A 37 -8.99 -2.70 8.28
CA ILE A 37 -9.60 -3.98 8.69
C ILE A 37 -11.11 -3.76 8.81
N TYR A 38 -11.89 -4.73 8.35
CA TYR A 38 -13.35 -4.70 8.47
C TYR A 38 -13.88 -6.07 8.91
N SER A 39 -15.16 -6.14 9.24
CA SER A 39 -15.82 -7.40 9.60
C SER A 39 -15.88 -8.34 8.40
N GLY A 40 -14.85 -9.17 8.24
CA GLY A 40 -14.72 -10.14 7.15
C GLY A 40 -13.41 -10.07 6.37
N GLY A 41 -12.57 -9.05 6.58
CA GLY A 41 -11.33 -8.95 5.82
C GLY A 41 -10.54 -7.66 6.04
N VAL A 42 -9.76 -7.31 5.02
CA VAL A 42 -8.98 -6.09 4.99
C VAL A 42 -9.05 -5.43 3.61
N VAL A 43 -9.19 -4.12 3.60
CA VAL A 43 -9.08 -3.27 2.40
C VAL A 43 -7.68 -2.66 2.38
N LEU A 44 -7.04 -2.67 1.21
CA LEU A 44 -5.81 -1.94 0.94
C LEU A 44 -6.06 -1.02 -0.26
N ALA A 45 -5.80 0.28 -0.11
CA ALA A 45 -6.01 1.25 -1.17
C ALA A 45 -4.85 2.21 -1.32
N GLY A 46 -4.64 2.71 -2.54
CA GLY A 46 -3.56 3.63 -2.87
C GLY A 46 -3.97 4.66 -3.91
N ASP A 47 -3.46 5.88 -3.73
CA ASP A 47 -3.59 6.94 -4.73
C ASP A 47 -2.82 6.60 -6.03
N ARG A 48 -3.04 7.37 -7.10
CA ARG A 48 -2.46 7.08 -8.43
C ARG A 48 -1.34 8.02 -8.87
N ARG A 49 -1.04 9.07 -8.11
CA ARG A 49 -0.08 10.12 -8.51
C ARG A 49 1.35 9.72 -8.17
N ALA A 50 2.30 9.96 -9.06
CA ALA A 50 3.71 10.02 -8.70
C ALA A 50 4.27 11.38 -9.10
N THR A 51 5.10 11.95 -8.24
CA THR A 51 5.76 13.23 -8.43
C THR A 51 7.28 13.07 -8.51
N MET A 52 7.91 14.03 -9.17
CA MET A 52 9.36 14.20 -9.21
C MET A 52 9.62 15.67 -8.89
N GLY A 53 10.04 15.93 -7.65
CA GLY A 53 9.96 17.28 -7.09
C GLY A 53 8.52 17.80 -7.09
N ASN A 54 8.28 18.96 -7.69
CA ASN A 54 6.96 19.57 -7.84
C ASN A 54 6.23 19.18 -9.14
N VAL A 55 6.83 18.33 -9.99
CA VAL A 55 6.24 17.91 -11.26
C VAL A 55 5.47 16.61 -11.08
N ILE A 56 4.26 16.53 -11.61
CA ILE A 56 3.52 15.26 -11.72
C ILE A 56 4.17 14.43 -12.83
N ALA A 57 4.92 13.41 -12.43
CA ALA A 57 5.59 12.50 -13.34
C ALA A 57 4.60 11.53 -13.98
N GLN A 58 3.64 11.01 -13.19
CA GLN A 58 2.63 10.06 -13.65
C GLN A 58 1.34 10.19 -12.84
N ARG A 59 0.20 9.82 -13.45
CA ARG A 59 -1.14 9.95 -12.85
C ARG A 59 -1.87 8.62 -12.64
N ASP A 60 -1.38 7.53 -13.20
CA ASP A 60 -2.04 6.23 -13.25
C ASP A 60 -1.17 5.12 -12.64
N VAL A 61 -0.26 5.47 -11.72
CA VAL A 61 0.66 4.52 -11.10
C VAL A 61 -0.10 3.46 -10.32
N GLU A 62 0.28 2.20 -10.49
CA GLU A 62 -0.18 1.12 -9.64
C GLU A 62 0.74 0.94 -8.43
N LYS A 63 0.12 0.85 -7.26
CA LYS A 63 0.85 0.87 -5.98
C LYS A 63 0.42 -0.22 -5.02
N VAL A 64 -0.68 -0.90 -5.33
CA VAL A 64 -1.26 -2.00 -4.57
C VAL A 64 -1.18 -3.21 -5.48
N PHE A 65 -0.52 -4.26 -5.01
CA PHE A 65 -0.25 -5.47 -5.77
C PHE A 65 -0.66 -6.69 -4.96
N PRO A 66 -1.17 -7.76 -5.58
CA PRO A 66 -1.27 -9.04 -4.89
C PRO A 66 0.13 -9.51 -4.48
N ALA A 67 0.27 -10.06 -3.27
CA ALA A 67 1.49 -10.76 -2.87
C ALA A 67 1.34 -12.26 -3.16
N ASP A 68 0.17 -12.82 -2.83
CA ASP A 68 -0.29 -14.16 -3.20
C ASP A 68 -1.83 -14.23 -3.12
N GLU A 69 -2.41 -15.44 -3.06
CA GLU A 69 -3.86 -15.66 -3.05
C GLU A 69 -4.58 -14.96 -1.90
N TYR A 70 -3.97 -14.84 -0.71
CA TYR A 70 -4.61 -14.30 0.50
C TYR A 70 -3.89 -13.08 1.05
N SER A 71 -3.07 -12.39 0.25
CA SER A 71 -2.37 -11.20 0.72
C SER A 71 -2.01 -10.22 -0.38
N ALA A 72 -1.84 -8.96 0.00
CA ALA A 72 -1.46 -7.86 -0.86
C ALA A 72 -0.34 -7.04 -0.22
N VAL A 73 0.44 -6.39 -1.07
CA VAL A 73 1.48 -5.46 -0.68
C VAL A 73 1.27 -4.14 -1.41
N ALA A 74 1.39 -3.04 -0.68
CA ALA A 74 1.32 -1.70 -1.24
C ALA A 74 2.59 -0.92 -0.92
N MET A 75 3.14 -0.21 -1.91
CA MET A 75 4.47 0.41 -1.82
C MET A 75 4.40 1.94 -1.81
N ALA A 76 5.02 2.57 -0.82
CA ALA A 76 5.35 4.00 -0.84
C ALA A 76 6.87 4.20 -0.96
N GLY A 77 7.28 5.29 -1.61
CA GLY A 77 8.69 5.61 -1.86
C GLY A 77 9.03 5.60 -3.34
N VAL A 78 10.26 5.20 -3.69
CA VAL A 78 10.74 5.17 -5.08
C VAL A 78 10.00 4.11 -5.88
N ALA A 79 9.23 4.53 -6.89
CA ALA A 79 8.30 3.65 -7.61
C ALA A 79 8.97 2.43 -8.26
N GLY A 80 10.09 2.64 -8.98
CA GLY A 80 10.81 1.57 -9.67
C GLY A 80 11.34 0.48 -8.73
N LEU A 81 11.96 0.89 -7.61
CA LEU A 81 12.46 -0.02 -6.59
C LEU A 81 11.32 -0.73 -5.85
N GLY A 82 10.20 -0.04 -5.64
CA GLY A 82 8.99 -0.63 -5.06
C GLY A 82 8.46 -1.79 -5.90
N VAL A 83 8.28 -1.57 -7.21
CA VAL A 83 7.79 -2.61 -8.14
C VAL A 83 8.76 -3.81 -8.17
N GLU A 84 10.07 -3.56 -8.19
CA GLU A 84 11.08 -4.62 -8.17
C GLU A 84 11.02 -5.44 -6.87
N MET A 85 10.89 -4.77 -5.72
CA MET A 85 10.74 -5.44 -4.41
C MET A 85 9.50 -6.34 -4.37
N VAL A 86 8.36 -5.86 -4.87
CA VAL A 86 7.12 -6.65 -4.95
C VAL A 86 7.30 -7.90 -5.80
N LYS A 87 7.91 -7.77 -6.99
CA LYS A 87 8.16 -8.91 -7.89
C LYS A 87 9.06 -9.96 -7.25
N LEU A 88 10.12 -9.53 -6.57
CA LEU A 88 11.01 -10.43 -5.84
C LEU A 88 10.29 -11.12 -4.67
N PHE A 89 9.39 -10.41 -4.00
CA PHE A 89 8.60 -10.97 -2.91
C PHE A 89 7.62 -12.02 -3.41
N GLN A 90 6.85 -11.73 -4.46
CA GLN A 90 5.96 -12.68 -5.13
C GLN A 90 6.71 -13.95 -5.57
N LEU A 91 7.85 -13.78 -6.24
CA LEU A 91 8.70 -14.90 -6.66
C LEU A 91 9.15 -15.76 -5.48
N GLU A 92 9.49 -15.13 -4.36
CA GLU A 92 9.94 -15.83 -3.16
C GLU A 92 8.83 -16.62 -2.48
N LEU A 93 7.61 -16.08 -2.43
CA LEU A 93 6.43 -16.77 -1.93
C LEU A 93 6.08 -17.97 -2.81
N GLU A 94 5.99 -17.77 -4.12
CA GLU A 94 5.67 -18.82 -5.09
C GLU A 94 6.76 -19.91 -5.12
N HIS A 95 8.03 -19.51 -4.98
CA HIS A 95 9.13 -20.47 -4.88
C HIS A 95 9.03 -21.33 -3.61
N PHE A 96 8.76 -20.72 -2.46
CA PHE A 96 8.58 -21.46 -1.21
C PHE A 96 7.44 -22.47 -1.35
N GLU A 97 6.29 -22.05 -1.87
CA GLU A 97 5.13 -22.91 -2.07
C GLU A 97 5.44 -24.10 -2.98
N LYS A 98 6.17 -23.87 -4.07
CA LYS A 98 6.57 -24.93 -5.01
C LYS A 98 7.58 -25.92 -4.42
N VAL A 99 8.44 -25.47 -3.51
CA VAL A 99 9.49 -26.32 -2.91
C VAL A 99 8.93 -27.12 -1.73
N GLU A 100 8.20 -26.46 -0.84
CA GLU A 100 7.68 -27.07 0.39
C GLU A 100 6.30 -27.71 0.21
N GLY A 101 5.61 -27.43 -0.90
CA GLY A 101 4.26 -27.92 -1.18
C GLY A 101 3.18 -27.28 -0.30
N THR A 102 3.48 -26.17 0.38
CA THR A 102 2.57 -25.44 1.25
C THR A 102 2.89 -23.95 1.26
N THR A 103 1.89 -23.11 1.49
CA THR A 103 2.07 -21.65 1.61
C THR A 103 2.66 -21.27 2.96
N LEU A 104 3.43 -20.18 3.02
CA LEU A 104 3.82 -19.57 4.29
C LEU A 104 2.58 -19.10 5.08
N SER A 105 2.66 -19.11 6.41
CA SER A 105 1.69 -18.38 7.24
C SER A 105 1.77 -16.88 6.95
N LEU A 106 0.68 -16.13 7.17
CA LEU A 106 0.67 -14.68 6.94
C LEU A 106 1.79 -13.96 7.71
N GLU A 107 2.08 -14.40 8.93
CA GLU A 107 3.21 -13.90 9.72
C GLU A 107 4.58 -14.28 9.14
N GLY A 108 4.71 -15.48 8.59
CA GLY A 108 5.91 -15.90 7.86
C GLY A 108 6.19 -15.02 6.64
N LYS A 109 5.14 -14.73 5.84
CA LYS A 109 5.20 -13.79 4.70
C LYS A 109 5.64 -12.40 5.17
N ALA A 110 5.03 -11.90 6.24
CA ALA A 110 5.35 -10.59 6.80
C ALA A 110 6.81 -10.50 7.29
N ASN A 111 7.34 -11.56 7.90
CA ASN A 111 8.74 -11.65 8.34
C ASN A 111 9.73 -11.75 7.17
N ARG A 112 9.34 -12.45 6.08
CA ARG A 112 10.15 -12.51 4.85
C ARG A 112 10.30 -11.11 4.25
N LEU A 113 9.21 -10.35 4.16
CA LEU A 113 9.22 -8.98 3.67
C LEU A 113 10.10 -8.06 4.54
N SER A 114 10.07 -8.19 5.87
CA SER A 114 11.01 -7.49 6.78
C SER A 114 12.48 -7.70 6.41
N THR A 115 12.84 -8.92 6.01
CA THR A 115 14.20 -9.27 5.64
C THR A 115 14.61 -8.59 4.33
N MET A 116 13.70 -8.56 3.35
CA MET A 116 13.91 -7.85 2.09
C MET A 116 14.10 -6.35 2.28
N ILE A 117 13.27 -5.72 3.13
CA ILE A 117 13.39 -4.28 3.43
C ILE A 117 14.73 -3.98 4.12
N ARG A 118 15.12 -4.80 5.11
CA ARG A 118 16.40 -4.66 5.80
C ARG A 118 17.59 -4.77 4.84
N SER A 119 17.51 -5.65 3.84
CA SER A 119 18.54 -5.77 2.80
C SER A 119 18.65 -4.52 1.92
N ASN A 120 17.61 -3.69 1.89
CA ASN A 120 17.55 -2.44 1.13
C ASN A 120 17.95 -1.19 1.95
N MET A 121 18.38 -1.36 3.19
CA MET A 121 18.64 -0.24 4.11
C MET A 121 19.70 0.73 3.56
N SER A 122 20.75 0.23 2.89
CA SER A 122 21.79 1.07 2.28
C SER A 122 21.21 2.01 1.22
N MET A 123 20.33 1.53 0.35
CA MET A 123 19.63 2.36 -0.65
C MET A 123 18.68 3.35 0.03
N ALA A 124 17.95 2.92 1.06
CA ALA A 124 17.10 3.82 1.82
C ALA A 124 17.87 4.99 2.46
N MET A 125 19.07 4.74 3.00
CA MET A 125 19.96 5.77 3.55
C MET A 125 20.49 6.74 2.48
N GLN A 126 20.49 6.35 1.21
CA GLN A 126 20.84 7.20 0.07
C GLN A 126 19.63 7.97 -0.51
N GLY A 127 18.48 7.95 0.17
CA GLY A 127 17.25 8.60 -0.28
C GLY A 127 16.39 7.77 -1.24
N LEU A 128 16.78 6.52 -1.50
CA LEU A 128 16.04 5.59 -2.36
C LEU A 128 15.15 4.64 -1.54
N ALA A 129 14.47 5.21 -0.53
CA ALA A 129 13.67 4.44 0.40
C ALA A 129 12.39 3.91 -0.25
N VAL A 130 12.01 2.71 0.20
CA VAL A 130 10.79 2.01 -0.18
C VAL A 130 10.23 1.41 1.09
N VAL A 131 9.02 1.80 1.46
CA VAL A 131 8.36 1.37 2.70
C VAL A 131 6.99 0.77 2.36
N PRO A 132 6.83 -0.56 2.48
CA PRO A 132 5.56 -1.23 2.20
C PRO A 132 4.55 -1.11 3.33
N VAL A 133 3.28 -1.33 2.98
CA VAL A 133 2.24 -1.88 3.85
C VAL A 133 1.90 -3.27 3.31
N PHE A 134 1.90 -4.27 4.17
CA PHE A 134 1.49 -5.63 3.84
C PHE A 134 0.18 -5.94 4.55
N ALA A 135 -0.79 -6.50 3.83
CA ALA A 135 -2.08 -6.86 4.39
C ALA A 135 -2.53 -8.20 3.85
N GLY A 136 -3.32 -8.94 4.61
CA GLY A 136 -3.89 -10.19 4.12
C GLY A 136 -4.92 -10.79 5.04
N TRP A 137 -5.56 -11.84 4.55
CA TRP A 137 -6.44 -12.70 5.31
C TRP A 137 -5.62 -13.81 5.98
N ASP A 138 -5.69 -13.87 7.31
CA ASP A 138 -5.07 -14.94 8.08
C ASP A 138 -6.04 -16.12 8.14
N VAL A 139 -5.83 -17.10 7.25
CA VAL A 139 -6.71 -18.28 7.11
C VAL A 139 -6.85 -19.05 8.43
N ASP A 140 -5.77 -19.19 9.19
CA ASP A 140 -5.77 -19.94 10.46
C ASP A 140 -6.55 -19.21 11.56
N ARG A 141 -6.63 -17.88 11.49
CA ARG A 141 -7.27 -17.03 12.51
C ARG A 141 -8.59 -16.42 12.06
N GLU A 142 -8.98 -16.67 10.81
CA GLU A 142 -10.17 -16.13 10.16
C GLU A 142 -10.31 -14.60 10.36
N LYS A 143 -9.23 -13.85 10.10
CA LYS A 143 -9.27 -12.38 10.22
C LYS A 143 -8.32 -11.66 9.27
N GLY A 144 -8.70 -10.44 8.87
CA GLY A 144 -7.82 -9.50 8.19
C GLY A 144 -6.72 -8.97 9.12
N ARG A 145 -5.50 -8.82 8.61
CA ARG A 145 -4.35 -8.27 9.35
C ARG A 145 -3.57 -7.29 8.48
N ILE A 146 -2.99 -6.27 9.10
CA ILE A 146 -2.15 -5.27 8.46
C ILE A 146 -0.80 -5.20 9.18
N PHE A 147 0.27 -5.12 8.40
CA PHE A 147 1.63 -4.95 8.87
C PHE A 147 2.27 -3.73 8.20
N THR A 148 2.82 -2.86 9.03
CA THR A 148 3.61 -1.70 8.61
C THR A 148 5.08 -1.96 8.87
N TYR A 149 5.93 -1.25 8.13
CA TYR A 149 7.37 -1.40 8.21
C TYR A 149 8.08 -0.06 8.32
N ASP A 150 9.28 -0.08 8.89
CA ASP A 150 10.24 1.01 8.79
C ASP A 150 11.41 0.62 7.86
N VAL A 151 12.27 1.60 7.54
CA VAL A 151 13.42 1.42 6.65
C VAL A 151 14.50 0.45 7.19
N THR A 152 14.44 0.10 8.47
CA THR A 152 15.34 -0.90 9.09
C THR A 152 14.82 -2.33 8.98
N GLY A 153 13.61 -2.49 8.42
CA GLY A 153 12.88 -3.75 8.37
C GLY A 153 12.16 -4.09 9.68
N GLY A 154 12.05 -3.14 10.60
CA GLY A 154 11.18 -3.25 11.77
C GLY A 154 9.74 -3.38 11.32
N ARG A 155 9.01 -4.36 11.87
CA ARG A 155 7.61 -4.66 11.54
C ARG A 155 6.73 -4.38 12.75
N SER A 156 5.59 -3.76 12.49
CA SER A 156 4.51 -3.59 13.47
C SER A 156 3.21 -4.15 12.89
N GLU A 157 2.41 -4.83 13.71
CA GLU A 157 1.02 -5.17 13.36
C GLU A 157 0.12 -4.01 13.76
N GLU A 158 -0.73 -3.57 12.83
CA GLU A 158 -1.65 -2.46 13.07
C GLU A 158 -3.04 -2.98 13.45
N HIS A 159 -3.73 -2.21 14.30
CA HIS A 159 -5.07 -2.53 14.76
C HIS A 159 -6.08 -1.56 14.14
N GLY A 160 -7.03 -2.11 13.39
CA GLY A 160 -8.11 -1.37 12.73
C GLY A 160 -7.70 -0.72 11.41
N TYR A 161 -6.70 0.15 11.39
CA TYR A 161 -6.28 0.83 10.16
C TYR A 161 -4.79 1.23 10.16
N ALA A 162 -4.25 1.47 8.98
CA ALA A 162 -2.87 1.88 8.74
C ALA A 162 -2.78 2.90 7.61
N GLY A 163 -1.71 3.69 7.59
CA GLY A 163 -1.40 4.55 6.45
C GLY A 163 0.10 4.78 6.30
N THR A 164 0.58 4.83 5.06
CA THR A 164 1.99 5.10 4.72
C THR A 164 2.12 6.06 3.52
N GLY A 165 3.29 6.68 3.41
CA GLY A 165 3.61 7.65 2.37
C GLY A 165 3.27 9.11 2.75
N SER A 166 3.32 10.02 1.77
CA SER A 166 3.36 11.47 1.99
C SER A 166 2.09 12.03 2.65
N GLY A 167 0.91 11.60 2.23
CA GLY A 167 -0.37 12.02 2.79
C GLY A 167 -0.88 11.12 3.92
N SER A 168 -0.05 10.18 4.41
CA SER A 168 -0.47 9.21 5.42
C SER A 168 -0.92 9.85 6.73
N VAL A 169 -0.31 10.96 7.14
CA VAL A 169 -0.67 11.67 8.37
C VAL A 169 -2.11 12.19 8.32
N TYR A 170 -2.54 12.69 7.16
CA TYR A 170 -3.88 13.20 6.91
C TYR A 170 -4.89 12.05 6.80
N ALA A 171 -4.56 11.02 6.01
CA ALA A 171 -5.38 9.82 5.88
C ALA A 171 -5.63 9.14 7.25
N ARG A 172 -4.59 9.00 8.07
CA ARG A 172 -4.70 8.46 9.44
C ARG A 172 -5.55 9.35 10.34
N GLY A 173 -5.52 10.67 10.16
CA GLY A 173 -6.39 11.62 10.85
C GLY A 173 -7.86 11.37 10.54
N SER A 174 -8.18 11.21 9.26
CA SER A 174 -9.53 10.88 8.78
C SER A 174 -10.01 9.53 9.32
N MET A 175 -9.23 8.47 9.11
CA MET A 175 -9.55 7.12 9.60
C MET A 175 -9.71 7.08 11.12
N LYS A 176 -8.90 7.82 11.88
CA LYS A 176 -9.02 7.91 13.35
C LYS A 176 -10.40 8.39 13.81
N LYS A 177 -11.12 9.16 12.99
CA LYS A 177 -12.45 9.67 13.32
C LYS A 177 -13.57 8.81 12.76
N LEU A 178 -13.38 8.24 11.59
CA LEU A 178 -14.45 7.56 10.85
C LEU A 178 -14.45 6.04 11.02
N TYR A 179 -13.33 5.45 11.43
CA TYR A 179 -13.21 4.00 11.61
C TYR A 179 -14.10 3.48 12.75
N ARG A 180 -14.66 2.29 12.54
CA ARG A 180 -15.38 1.49 13.53
C ARG A 180 -15.00 0.01 13.34
N ASP A 181 -15.10 -0.78 14.41
CA ASP A 181 -14.76 -2.22 14.33
C ASP A 181 -15.80 -3.05 13.57
N ASP A 182 -17.02 -2.50 13.42
CA ASP A 182 -18.17 -3.16 12.78
C ASP A 182 -18.35 -2.80 11.30
N LEU A 183 -17.32 -2.22 10.67
CA LEU A 183 -17.40 -1.84 9.26
C LEU A 183 -17.66 -3.05 8.36
N THR A 184 -18.57 -2.89 7.40
CA THR A 184 -18.70 -3.81 6.25
C THR A 184 -17.61 -3.52 5.21
N GLU A 185 -17.45 -4.41 4.22
CA GLU A 185 -16.54 -4.16 3.08
C GLU A 185 -16.87 -2.83 2.37
N GLU A 186 -18.15 -2.57 2.09
CA GLU A 186 -18.60 -1.35 1.44
C GLU A 186 -18.25 -0.10 2.28
N GLN A 187 -18.45 -0.16 3.60
CA GLN A 187 -18.11 0.95 4.47
C GLN A 187 -16.59 1.15 4.59
N ALA A 188 -15.80 0.07 4.59
CA ALA A 188 -14.35 0.13 4.63
C ALA A 188 -13.74 0.66 3.33
N THR A 189 -14.27 0.26 2.17
CA THR A 189 -13.87 0.78 0.86
C THR A 189 -14.26 2.26 0.71
N MET A 190 -15.46 2.64 1.15
CA MET A 190 -15.88 4.04 1.23
C MET A 190 -14.95 4.86 2.14
N LEU A 191 -14.62 4.33 3.33
CA LEU A 191 -13.68 4.97 4.25
C LEU A 191 -12.28 5.12 3.63
N ALA A 192 -11.81 4.13 2.88
CA ALA A 192 -10.52 4.21 2.18
C ALA A 192 -10.51 5.39 1.19
N VAL A 193 -11.58 5.56 0.42
CA VAL A 193 -11.70 6.67 -0.55
C VAL A 193 -11.81 8.01 0.18
N GLN A 194 -12.59 8.11 1.26
CA GLN A 194 -12.68 9.34 2.07
C GLN A 194 -11.32 9.74 2.64
N ALA A 195 -10.57 8.78 3.19
CA ALA A 195 -9.26 9.04 3.77
C ALA A 195 -8.22 9.46 2.72
N LEU A 196 -8.25 8.87 1.52
CA LEU A 196 -7.39 9.28 0.40
C LEU A 196 -7.80 10.63 -0.18
N TYR A 197 -9.10 10.96 -0.15
CA TYR A 197 -9.60 12.27 -0.53
C TYR A 197 -9.07 13.35 0.42
N ASP A 198 -9.23 13.16 1.73
CA ASP A 198 -8.72 14.08 2.75
C ASP A 198 -7.20 14.24 2.67
N ALA A 199 -6.48 13.14 2.38
CA ALA A 199 -5.05 13.22 2.14
C ALA A 199 -4.69 14.03 0.90
N ALA A 200 -5.45 13.92 -0.18
CA ALA A 200 -5.22 14.69 -1.40
C ALA A 200 -5.55 16.18 -1.25
N ASP A 201 -6.38 16.54 -0.29
CA ASP A 201 -6.74 17.93 0.01
C ASP A 201 -5.56 18.69 0.66
N GLU A 202 -4.78 17.98 1.48
CA GLU A 202 -3.67 18.56 2.27
C GLU A 202 -2.26 18.19 1.74
N ASP A 203 -2.12 17.14 0.93
CA ASP A 203 -0.85 16.70 0.34
C ASP A 203 -0.85 16.76 -1.19
N SER A 204 -0.07 17.70 -1.73
CA SER A 204 0.11 17.87 -3.19
C SER A 204 0.73 16.64 -3.90
N ALA A 205 1.47 15.79 -3.18
CA ALA A 205 2.03 14.56 -3.75
C ALA A 205 0.99 13.43 -3.83
N THR A 206 -0.14 13.56 -3.14
CA THR A 206 -1.26 12.62 -3.20
C THR A 206 -2.22 12.98 -4.33
N GLY A 207 -2.56 12.00 -5.15
CA GLY A 207 -3.55 12.12 -6.20
C GLY A 207 -4.97 11.86 -5.70
N GLY A 208 -5.75 12.92 -5.52
CA GLY A 208 -7.21 12.79 -5.35
C GLY A 208 -7.89 12.24 -6.61
N PRO A 209 -9.17 11.87 -6.52
CA PRO A 209 -9.89 11.29 -7.65
C PRO A 209 -9.97 12.26 -8.86
N ASP A 210 -9.53 11.82 -10.04
CA ASP A 210 -9.63 12.59 -11.29
C ASP A 210 -10.81 12.07 -12.10
N VAL A 211 -11.99 12.66 -11.86
CA VAL A 211 -13.26 12.26 -12.50
C VAL A 211 -13.22 12.51 -14.01
N ALA A 212 -12.54 13.57 -14.46
CA ALA A 212 -12.46 13.92 -15.88
C ALA A 212 -11.66 12.88 -16.68
N ARG A 213 -10.56 12.36 -16.10
CA ARG A 213 -9.73 11.32 -16.72
C ARG A 213 -10.12 9.90 -16.32
N ARG A 214 -11.09 9.75 -15.42
CA ARG A 214 -11.52 8.47 -14.83
C ARG A 214 -10.36 7.74 -14.16
N ILE A 215 -9.53 8.48 -13.43
CA ILE A 215 -8.43 7.93 -12.64
C ILE A 215 -8.86 7.93 -11.18
N TYR A 216 -9.02 6.74 -10.63
CA TYR A 216 -9.50 6.50 -9.28
C TYR A 216 -8.45 5.75 -8.45
N PRO A 217 -8.48 5.87 -7.12
CA PRO A 217 -7.64 5.05 -6.25
C PRO A 217 -7.76 3.56 -6.60
N LEU A 218 -6.64 2.84 -6.48
CA LEU A 218 -6.70 1.38 -6.52
C LEU A 218 -7.22 0.88 -5.20
N ILE A 219 -8.20 -0.01 -5.22
CA ILE A 219 -8.79 -0.61 -4.03
C ILE A 219 -8.74 -2.12 -4.19
N SER A 220 -8.18 -2.79 -3.19
CA SER A 220 -8.13 -4.25 -3.11
C SER A 220 -8.74 -4.70 -1.80
N VAL A 221 -9.56 -5.73 -1.88
CA VAL A 221 -10.17 -6.43 -0.76
C VAL A 221 -9.48 -7.78 -0.62
N ILE A 222 -9.16 -8.15 0.60
CA ILE A 222 -8.59 -9.46 0.92
C ILE A 222 -9.40 -10.05 2.08
N ASP A 223 -10.06 -11.17 1.80
CA ASP A 223 -10.97 -11.87 2.70
C ASP A 223 -10.80 -13.40 2.55
N ALA A 224 -11.79 -14.17 3.02
CA ALA A 224 -11.79 -15.63 2.95
C ALA A 224 -11.86 -16.19 1.52
N ASP A 225 -12.30 -15.40 0.53
CA ASP A 225 -12.30 -15.77 -0.89
C ASP A 225 -10.98 -15.35 -1.59
N GLY A 226 -10.06 -14.72 -0.84
CA GLY A 226 -8.74 -14.32 -1.29
C GLY A 226 -8.65 -12.86 -1.73
N TYR A 227 -7.65 -12.56 -2.54
CA TYR A 227 -7.39 -11.23 -3.08
C TYR A 227 -8.34 -10.90 -4.23
N ARG A 228 -9.04 -9.78 -4.12
CA ARG A 228 -9.84 -9.19 -5.19
C ARG A 228 -9.53 -7.70 -5.34
N ARG A 229 -9.11 -7.29 -6.53
CA ARG A 229 -9.07 -5.87 -6.90
C ARG A 229 -10.46 -5.44 -7.39
N LEU A 230 -10.98 -4.35 -6.85
CA LEU A 230 -12.22 -3.76 -7.34
C LEU A 230 -12.05 -3.33 -8.81
N ALA A 231 -13.06 -3.60 -9.63
CA ALA A 231 -13.09 -3.13 -10.99
C ALA A 231 -13.17 -1.60 -11.04
N ASP A 232 -12.77 -1.03 -12.18
CA ASP A 232 -12.83 0.43 -12.39
C ASP A 232 -14.26 0.97 -12.24
N ALA A 233 -15.28 0.18 -12.60
CA ALA A 233 -16.68 0.55 -12.44
C ALA A 233 -17.08 0.67 -10.96
N GLU A 234 -16.76 -0.35 -10.14
CA GLU A 234 -17.04 -0.36 -8.70
C GLU A 234 -16.31 0.80 -7.99
N SER A 235 -15.02 0.97 -8.29
CA SER A 235 -14.21 2.07 -7.75
C SER A 235 -14.78 3.44 -8.16
N SER A 236 -15.26 3.57 -9.40
CA SER A 236 -15.88 4.80 -9.90
C SER A 236 -17.17 5.16 -9.16
N GLU A 237 -18.01 4.17 -8.86
CA GLU A 237 -19.28 4.38 -8.14
C GLU A 237 -19.05 4.87 -6.71
N ILE A 238 -18.11 4.24 -5.98
CA ILE A 238 -17.71 4.69 -4.64
C ILE A 238 -17.15 6.12 -4.70
N VAL A 239 -16.23 6.38 -5.64
CA VAL A 239 -15.64 7.72 -5.79
C VAL A 239 -16.70 8.76 -6.10
N ARG A 240 -17.64 8.50 -7.02
CA ARG A 240 -18.71 9.45 -7.35
C ARG A 240 -19.56 9.74 -6.13
N THR A 241 -19.92 8.72 -5.37
CA THR A 241 -20.66 8.89 -4.12
C THR A 241 -19.92 9.80 -3.14
N VAL A 242 -18.61 9.61 -2.94
CA VAL A 242 -17.78 10.50 -2.12
C VAL A 242 -17.75 11.91 -2.67
N VAL A 243 -17.48 12.08 -3.98
CA VAL A 243 -17.38 13.41 -4.61
C VAL A 243 -18.71 14.17 -4.53
N ASP A 244 -19.82 13.51 -4.84
CA ASP A 244 -21.16 14.11 -4.76
C ASP A 244 -21.48 14.52 -3.32
N GLN A 245 -21.14 13.68 -2.33
CA GLN A 245 -21.24 14.04 -0.93
C GLN A 245 -20.37 15.26 -0.56
N ARG A 246 -19.17 15.38 -1.13
CA ARG A 246 -18.26 16.53 -0.90
C ARG A 246 -18.78 17.83 -1.51
N LEU A 247 -19.61 17.77 -2.54
CA LEU A 247 -20.29 18.95 -3.07
C LEU A 247 -21.32 19.53 -2.08
N GLU A 248 -21.93 18.68 -1.26
CA GLU A 248 -22.89 19.09 -0.22
C GLU A 248 -22.22 19.34 1.14
N GLN A 249 -21.21 18.53 1.48
CA GLN A 249 -20.44 18.56 2.73
C GLN A 249 -18.94 18.55 2.41
N PRO A 250 -18.32 19.71 2.12
CA PRO A 250 -16.93 19.81 1.66
C PRO A 250 -15.90 19.13 2.60
N ASP A 251 -16.08 19.30 3.90
CA ASP A 251 -15.20 18.72 4.92
C ASP A 251 -15.47 17.22 5.18
N GLY A 252 -16.39 16.61 4.43
CA GLY A 252 -16.71 15.18 4.52
C GLY A 252 -17.63 14.80 5.66
N PRO A 253 -17.82 13.47 5.88
CA PRO A 253 -18.69 12.96 6.92
C PRO A 253 -18.18 13.33 8.32
N ARG A 254 -19.12 13.61 9.24
CA ARG A 254 -18.82 13.93 10.64
C ARG A 254 -19.08 12.72 11.53
N ALA A 255 -18.10 12.34 12.33
CA ALA A 255 -18.29 11.35 13.38
C ALA A 255 -19.21 11.91 14.48
N SER A 256 -20.12 11.07 15.03
CA SER A 256 -20.91 11.46 16.20
C SER A 256 -19.99 11.73 17.39
N LEU A 257 -20.33 12.75 18.19
CA LEU A 257 -19.54 13.08 19.38
C LEU A 257 -19.83 12.14 20.55
N LEU A 258 -21.07 11.62 20.65
CA LEU A 258 -21.57 10.58 21.56
C LEU A 258 -22.87 10.00 20.98
#